data_AF-S4NZ51-F1
#
_entry.id   AF-S4NZ51-F1
#
_cell.length_a   1.000
_cell.length_b   1.000
_cell.length_c   1.000
_cell.angle_alpha   90.00
_cell.angle_beta   90.00
_cell.angle_gamma   90.00
#
_symmetry.space_group_name_H-M   'P 1'
#
loop_
_entity.id
_entity.type
_entity.pdbx_description
1 polymer ?
#
loop_
_entity_poly.entity_id
_entity_poly.type
_entity_poly.pdbx_seq_one_letter_code
_entity_poly.pdbx_strand_id
1 'polypeptide(L)'
;RAGRLRHARALADDALADFRVPCVVFAGHPSLRFGAAVHLLELWAPCASHAVIFTEPDFPHADALAPFQPMAMKAFHCPIDTSLNYAQAGKLVRELRPRELAL
;
A
#
# COMPACT_ATOMS: atom_id res chain seq x y z
N ARG A 1 -10.21 -7.89 -23.86
CA ARG A 1 -8.78 -7.53 -23.69
C ARG A 1 -8.23 -8.29 -22.47
N ALA A 2 -7.92 -9.58 -22.63
CA ALA A 2 -7.38 -10.43 -21.57
C ALA A 2 -5.83 -10.45 -21.64
N GLY A 3 -5.13 -10.72 -20.53
CA GLY A 3 -3.67 -10.96 -20.52
C GLY A 3 -2.76 -9.82 -20.05
N ARG A 4 -3.30 -8.71 -19.50
CA ARG A 4 -2.49 -7.61 -18.93
C ARG A 4 -2.33 -7.66 -17.40
N LEU A 5 -3.14 -8.49 -16.74
CA LEU A 5 -3.05 -8.73 -15.30
C LEU A 5 -2.37 -10.07 -15.07
N ARG A 6 -1.35 -10.07 -14.22
CA ARG A 6 -0.69 -11.29 -13.73
C ARG A 6 -0.78 -11.29 -12.22
N HIS A 7 -1.00 -12.48 -11.65
CA HIS A 7 -1.04 -12.68 -10.21
C HIS A 7 0.13 -13.60 -9.82
N ALA A 8 0.96 -13.13 -8.89
CA ALA A 8 2.05 -13.87 -8.30
C ALA A 8 1.76 -14.03 -6.81
N ARG A 9 1.85 -15.25 -6.29
CA ARG A 9 1.70 -15.54 -4.85
C ARG A 9 3.01 -15.34 -4.10
N ALA A 10 4.13 -15.57 -4.77
CA ALA A 10 5.47 -15.40 -4.22
C ALA A 10 6.38 -14.65 -5.20
N LEU A 11 7.45 -14.04 -4.68
CA LEU A 11 8.48 -13.40 -5.50
C LEU A 11 9.20 -14.38 -6.44
N ALA A 12 9.28 -15.65 -6.03
CA ALA A 12 9.92 -16.71 -6.80
C ALA A 12 9.02 -17.25 -7.92
N ASP A 13 7.76 -16.82 -8.02
CA ASP A 13 6.88 -17.24 -9.09
C ASP A 13 7.37 -16.66 -10.43
N ASP A 14 7.34 -17.46 -11.50
CA ASP A 14 7.70 -17.06 -12.87
C ASP A 14 6.96 -15.81 -13.36
N ALA A 15 5.85 -15.46 -12.71
CA ALA A 15 5.09 -14.24 -12.95
C ALA A 15 5.94 -12.96 -12.78
N LEU A 16 6.96 -12.96 -11.91
CA LEU A 16 7.90 -11.86 -11.74
C LEU A 16 9.07 -11.88 -12.74
N ALA A 17 9.42 -13.04 -13.31
CA ALA A 17 10.57 -13.16 -14.22
C ALA A 17 10.38 -12.35 -15.52
N ASP A 18 9.13 -12.07 -15.88
CA ASP A 18 8.70 -11.40 -17.11
C ASP A 18 8.14 -9.98 -16.86
N PHE A 19 8.66 -9.25 -15.87
CA PHE A 19 8.20 -7.87 -15.63
C PHE A 19 8.44 -6.98 -16.86
N ARG A 20 7.36 -6.45 -17.43
CA ARG A 20 7.43 -5.43 -18.47
C ARG A 20 7.25 -4.05 -17.85
N VAL A 21 8.21 -3.16 -18.06
CA VAL A 21 8.08 -1.75 -17.71
C VAL A 21 7.47 -0.96 -18.88
N PRO A 22 6.53 -0.02 -18.62
CA PRO A 22 6.00 0.37 -17.31
C PRO A 22 4.94 -0.62 -16.78
N CYS A 23 4.96 -0.89 -15.46
CA CYS A 23 3.93 -1.67 -14.77
C CYS A 23 3.59 -1.07 -13.40
N VAL A 24 2.47 -1.53 -12.83
CA VAL A 24 2.05 -1.22 -11.45
C VAL A 24 2.00 -2.52 -10.68
N VAL A 25 2.62 -2.53 -9.50
CA VAL A 25 2.66 -3.70 -8.62
C VAL A 25 2.00 -3.35 -7.29
N PHE A 26 1.03 -4.17 -6.90
CA PHE A 26 0.41 -4.11 -5.59
C PHE A 26 1.12 -5.12 -4.70
N ALA A 27 1.80 -4.64 -3.66
CA ALA A 27 2.46 -5.48 -2.68
C ALA A 27 2.00 -5.06 -1.28
N GLY A 28 1.58 -6.03 -0.48
CA GLY A 28 1.10 -5.79 0.88
C GLY A 28 2.23 -5.87 1.88
N HIS A 29 2.50 -4.78 2.59
CA HIS A 29 2.96 -4.75 3.98
C HIS A 29 3.10 -3.29 4.45
N PRO A 30 2.25 -2.75 5.33
CA PRO A 30 2.29 -1.32 5.69
C PRO A 30 3.62 -0.91 6.34
N SER A 31 4.23 -1.82 7.13
CA SER A 31 5.49 -1.50 7.82
C SER A 31 6.76 -1.63 6.97
N LEU A 32 6.68 -2.25 5.80
CA LEU A 32 7.87 -2.62 5.02
C LEU A 32 8.96 -3.32 5.85
N ARG A 33 8.58 -4.23 6.76
CA ARG A 33 9.52 -5.05 7.55
C ARG A 33 9.56 -6.51 7.11
N PHE A 34 8.56 -6.97 6.37
CA PHE A 34 8.51 -8.31 5.83
C PHE A 34 7.63 -8.37 4.58
N GLY A 35 7.64 -9.52 3.92
CA GLY A 35 6.89 -9.76 2.70
C GLY A 35 7.61 -9.30 1.43
N ALA A 36 6.88 -9.43 0.32
CA ALA A 36 7.43 -9.18 -1.01
C ALA A 36 7.80 -7.70 -1.24
N ALA A 37 7.08 -6.78 -0.60
CA ALA A 37 7.26 -5.34 -0.77
C ALA A 37 8.68 -4.86 -0.42
N VAL A 38 9.32 -5.47 0.57
CA VAL A 38 10.69 -5.13 1.02
C VAL A 38 11.69 -5.34 -0.11
N HIS A 39 11.71 -6.54 -0.70
CA HIS A 39 12.63 -6.91 -1.76
C HIS A 39 12.40 -6.11 -3.05
N LEU A 40 11.12 -5.85 -3.39
CA LEU A 40 10.78 -5.01 -4.54
C LEU A 40 11.26 -3.57 -4.33
N LEU A 41 11.14 -3.06 -3.11
CA LEU A 41 11.59 -1.72 -2.77
C LEU A 41 13.12 -1.61 -2.85
N GLU A 42 13.86 -2.59 -2.34
CA GLU A 42 15.32 -2.66 -2.46
C GLU A 42 15.76 -2.67 -3.93
N LEU A 43 15.07 -3.42 -4.78
CA LEU A 43 15.36 -3.51 -6.21
C LEU A 43 15.10 -2.19 -6.95
N TRP A 44 14.08 -1.42 -6.56
CA TRP A 44 13.61 -0.25 -7.30
C TRP A 44 14.02 1.10 -6.71
N ALA A 45 14.42 1.15 -5.44
CA ALA A 45 14.85 2.37 -4.75
C ALA A 45 15.95 3.17 -5.48
N PRO A 46 16.93 2.55 -6.17
CA PRO A 46 17.96 3.29 -6.92
C PRO A 46 17.45 4.00 -8.20
N CYS A 47 16.22 3.74 -8.65
CA CYS A 47 15.72 4.24 -9.94
C CYS A 47 14.78 5.45 -9.80
N ALA A 48 15.22 6.62 -10.28
CA ALA A 48 14.44 7.87 -10.19
C ALA A 48 13.16 7.90 -11.05
N SER A 49 13.02 7.00 -12.03
CA SER A 49 11.81 6.86 -12.84
C SER A 49 10.72 6.05 -12.15
N HIS A 50 11.04 5.35 -11.06
CA HIS A 50 10.07 4.58 -10.28
C HIS A 50 9.39 5.47 -9.23
N ALA A 51 8.30 4.95 -8.66
CA ALA A 51 7.62 5.57 -7.53
C ALA A 51 7.03 4.52 -6.59
N VAL A 52 6.99 4.83 -5.29
CA VAL A 52 6.25 4.09 -4.27
C VAL A 52 5.11 4.95 -3.73
N ILE A 53 3.93 4.36 -3.58
CA ILE A 53 2.72 5.02 -3.07
C ILE A 53 2.26 4.26 -1.84
N PHE A 54 2.17 4.95 -0.71
CA PHE A 54 1.64 4.41 0.54
C PHE A 54 0.16 4.75 0.64
N THR A 55 -0.65 3.72 0.86
CA THR A 55 -2.11 3.85 0.99
C THR A 55 -2.61 3.66 2.42
N GLU A 56 -1.75 3.23 3.34
CA GLU A 56 -2.12 2.98 4.74
C GLU A 56 -2.21 4.29 5.53
N PRO A 57 -3.36 4.66 6.12
CA PRO A 57 -3.50 5.89 6.91
C PRO A 57 -2.77 5.85 8.25
N ASP A 58 -2.75 4.68 8.90
CA ASP A 58 -2.36 4.56 10.31
C ASP A 58 -0.89 4.16 10.52
N PHE A 59 -0.12 4.04 9.43
CA PHE A 59 1.30 3.68 9.50
C PHE A 59 2.22 4.82 9.05
N PRO A 60 3.21 5.22 9.85
CA PRO A 60 4.14 6.29 9.46
C PRO A 60 5.05 5.84 8.32
N HIS A 61 4.70 6.23 7.08
CA HIS A 61 5.44 5.84 5.87
C HIS A 61 6.91 6.30 5.90
N ALA A 62 7.22 7.42 6.54
CA ALA A 62 8.60 7.92 6.67
C ALA A 62 9.47 6.94 7.48
N ASP A 63 8.95 6.42 8.59
CA ASP A 63 9.65 5.42 9.42
C ASP A 63 9.74 4.08 8.68
N ALA A 64 8.71 3.73 7.91
CA ALA A 64 8.75 2.55 7.04
C ALA A 64 9.91 2.65 6.03
N LEU A 65 10.11 3.83 5.44
CA LEU A 65 11.13 4.10 4.41
C LEU A 65 12.54 4.34 4.96
N ALA A 66 12.69 4.69 6.24
CA ALA A 66 13.98 5.04 6.83
C ALA A 66 15.12 4.05 6.51
N PRO A 67 14.91 2.71 6.54
CA PRO A 67 15.97 1.74 6.21
C PRO A 67 16.41 1.73 4.73
N PHE A 68 15.60 2.29 3.82
CA PHE A 68 15.86 2.28 2.38
C PHE A 68 16.49 3.59 1.88
N GLN A 69 16.75 4.54 2.78
CA GLN A 69 17.40 5.81 2.44
C GLN A 69 18.93 5.65 2.38
N PRO A 70 19.62 6.36 1.45
CA PRO A 70 19.06 7.26 0.45
C PRO A 70 18.44 6.51 -0.74
N MET A 71 17.30 6.99 -1.26
CA MET A 71 16.66 6.44 -2.45
C MET A 71 16.46 7.50 -3.54
N ALA A 72 16.63 7.12 -4.81
CA ALA A 72 16.35 8.00 -5.96
C ALA A 72 14.87 7.98 -6.35
N MET A 73 14.20 6.87 -6.08
CA MET A 73 12.78 6.67 -6.32
C MET A 73 11.92 7.65 -5.51
N LYS A 74 10.83 8.16 -6.11
CA LYS A 74 9.90 9.07 -5.42
C LYS A 74 8.96 8.32 -4.48
N ALA A 75 8.73 8.87 -3.29
CA ALA A 75 7.73 8.36 -2.35
C ALA A 75 6.54 9.30 -2.24
N PHE A 76 5.33 8.74 -2.26
CA PHE A 76 4.07 9.45 -2.08
C PHE A 76 3.26 8.82 -0.95
N HIS A 77 2.58 9.65 -0.17
CA HIS A 77 1.62 9.22 0.84
C HIS A 77 0.22 9.66 0.42
N CYS A 78 -0.61 8.69 0.06
CA CYS A 78 -1.97 8.87 -0.43
C CYS A 78 -2.91 7.92 0.34
N PRO A 79 -3.20 8.24 1.61
CA PRO A 79 -3.94 7.34 2.49
C PRO A 79 -5.35 7.08 1.96
N ILE A 80 -5.77 5.81 1.99
CA ILE A 80 -7.12 5.37 1.66
C ILE A 80 -7.77 4.94 2.96
N ASP A 81 -8.47 5.88 3.59
CA ASP A 81 -9.23 5.62 4.81
C ASP A 81 -10.67 5.24 4.45
N THR A 82 -11.04 3.99 4.71
CA THR A 82 -12.40 3.48 4.53
C THR A 82 -13.21 3.50 5.83
N SER A 83 -12.66 4.04 6.91
CA SER A 83 -13.34 4.19 8.19
C SER A 83 -14.53 5.15 8.08
N LEU A 84 -15.43 5.05 9.07
CA LEU A 84 -16.58 5.93 9.12
C LEU A 84 -16.14 7.34 9.52
N ASN A 85 -16.47 8.31 8.68
CA ASN A 85 -16.35 9.70 9.10
C ASN A 85 -17.46 10.07 10.08
N TYR A 86 -17.29 11.21 10.77
CA TYR A 86 -18.22 11.69 11.78
C TYR A 86 -19.67 11.81 11.27
N ALA A 87 -19.88 12.27 10.04
CA ALA A 87 -21.22 12.43 9.49
C ALA A 87 -21.90 11.07 9.25
N GLN A 88 -21.16 10.09 8.75
CA GLN A 88 -21.64 8.72 8.55
C GLN A 88 -21.93 8.04 9.90
N ALA A 89 -21.02 8.14 10.86
CA ALA A 89 -21.21 7.60 12.20
C ALA A 89 -22.43 8.25 12.89
N GLY A 90 -22.56 9.57 12.83
CA GLY A 90 -23.69 10.29 13.39
C GLY A 90 -25.02 9.99 12.70
N LYS A 91 -25.02 9.68 11.39
CA LYS A 91 -26.20 9.16 10.69
C LYS A 91 -26.57 7.77 11.22
N LEU A 92 -25.58 6.89 11.34
CA LEU A 92 -25.77 5.51 11.81
C LEU A 92 -26.37 5.46 13.22
N VAL A 93 -25.86 6.26 14.15
CA VAL A 93 -26.40 6.34 15.53
C VAL A 93 -27.86 6.80 15.54
N ARG A 94 -28.21 7.79 14.72
CA ARG A 94 -29.58 8.31 14.62
C ARG A 94 -30.55 7.28 14.02
N GLU A 95 -30.11 6.52 13.04
CA GLU A 95 -30.93 5.50 12.36
C GLU A 95 -31.12 4.25 13.22
N LEU A 96 -30.05 3.76 13.86
CA LEU A 96 -30.09 2.54 14.67
C LEU A 96 -30.70 2.75 16.06
N ARG A 97 -30.67 3.99 16.59
CA ARG A 97 -31.16 4.35 17.93
C ARG A 97 -30.74 3.33 19.01
N PRO A 98 -29.42 3.06 19.15
CA PRO A 98 -28.96 2.06 20.11
C PRO A 98 -29.31 2.49 21.54
N ARG A 99 -29.61 1.52 22.41
CA ARG A 99 -29.85 1.79 23.85
C ARG A 99 -28.59 2.24 24.57
N GLU A 100 -27.45 1.68 24.20
CA GLU A 100 -26.13 2.00 24.74
C GLU A 100 -25.14 2.06 23.58
N LEU A 101 -24.22 3.03 23.61
CA LEU A 101 -23.14 3.19 22.65
C LEU A 101 -21.82 3.19 23.43
N ALA A 102 -20.94 2.25 23.14
CA ALA A 102 -19.58 2.21 23.65
C ALA A 102 -18.61 2.64 22.54
N LEU A 103 -17.57 3.38 22.92
CA LEU A 103 -16.52 3.89 22.05
C LEU A 103 -15.18 3.28 22.48
#